data_AF-A0A5M4FCK3-F1
#
_entry.id   AF-A0A5M4FCK3-F1
#
_cell.length_a   1.000
_cell.length_b   1.000
_cell.length_c   1.000
_cell.angle_alpha   90.00
_cell.angle_beta   90.00
_cell.angle_gamma   90.00
#
_symmetry.space_group_name_H-M   'P 1'
#
loop_
_entity.id
_entity.type
_entity.pdbx_description
1 polymer ?
#
loop_
_entity_poly.entity_id
_entity_poly.type
_entity_poly.pdbx_seq_one_letter_code
_entity_poly.pdbx_strand_id
1 'polypeptide(L)'
;MGYRFDVRGVEHLPTSGAGVVAGNHIGFLDFTFIGYAARPRKRRIRFMAKRSVFELPVVGRLMRAMHHIPVDRKSGARAYRQALRLLDDGQLVGVFPEATISRSWLLKPFKRGAAGLAVNRQVPLVPVVVWGGHRIYTVDGHRSLRRRMPVTIMVGSPLRPAEGESVDELSLRLHVAMDALLAEAIDTYPAMPRNDEDRWWLPYDRGGSAPDPETAAVLDREAVARIGDTFD
;
A
#
# COMPACT_ATOMS: atom_id res chain seq x y z
N MET A 1 -1.71 19.87 6.19
CA MET A 1 -1.15 19.12 7.34
C MET A 1 0.35 19.34 7.35
N GLY A 2 0.95 19.71 8.49
CA GLY A 2 2.37 20.04 8.58
C GLY A 2 3.28 18.82 8.73
N TYR A 3 3.16 17.82 7.84
CA TYR A 3 4.11 16.70 7.74
C TYR A 3 5.25 17.07 6.79
N ARG A 4 6.42 16.44 6.94
CA ARG A 4 7.55 16.63 6.02
C ARG A 4 7.53 15.49 5.01
N PHE A 5 6.99 15.75 3.82
CA PHE A 5 6.97 14.78 2.73
C PHE A 5 8.29 14.80 1.96
N ASP A 6 8.88 13.63 1.79
CA ASP A 6 9.89 13.33 0.77
C ASP A 6 9.21 12.45 -0.27
N VAL A 7 9.20 12.87 -1.53
CA VAL A 7 8.46 12.20 -2.61
C VAL A 7 9.36 12.06 -3.83
N ARG A 8 9.72 10.82 -4.17
CA ARG A 8 10.68 10.49 -5.24
C ARG A 8 10.04 9.63 -6.33
N GLY A 9 10.50 9.75 -7.58
CA GLY A 9 10.07 8.90 -8.69
C GLY A 9 8.66 9.19 -9.26
N VAL A 10 8.05 10.32 -8.90
CA VAL A 10 6.65 10.67 -9.23
C VAL A 10 6.39 10.70 -10.75
N GLU A 11 7.42 10.94 -11.53
CA GLU A 11 7.47 10.84 -12.99
C GLU A 11 7.10 9.45 -13.53
N HIS A 12 7.32 8.37 -12.78
CA HIS A 12 6.95 7.00 -13.15
C HIS A 12 5.43 6.76 -13.15
N LEU A 13 4.64 7.60 -12.46
CA LEU A 13 3.17 7.53 -12.55
C LEU A 13 2.68 8.07 -13.90
N PRO A 14 1.85 7.30 -14.65
CA PRO A 14 1.30 7.73 -15.93
C PRO A 14 0.49 9.03 -15.82
N THR A 15 0.66 9.96 -16.77
CA THR A 15 -0.15 11.20 -16.87
C THR A 15 -1.48 10.97 -17.61
N SER A 16 -1.50 10.01 -18.54
CA SER A 16 -2.66 9.56 -19.31
C SER A 16 -2.76 8.03 -19.28
N GLY A 17 -3.88 7.48 -19.76
CA GLY A 17 -4.09 6.04 -19.86
C GLY A 17 -4.25 5.31 -18.52
N ALA A 18 -4.42 4.00 -18.60
CA ALA A 18 -4.67 3.11 -17.46
C ALA A 18 -3.37 2.69 -16.75
N GLY A 19 -3.49 2.24 -15.50
CA GLY A 19 -2.37 1.68 -14.75
C GLY A 19 -2.77 1.16 -13.37
N VAL A 20 -2.03 0.17 -12.88
CA VAL A 20 -2.16 -0.36 -11.52
C VAL A 20 -1.05 0.27 -10.68
N VAL A 21 -1.40 0.79 -9.50
CA VAL A 21 -0.45 1.32 -8.51
C VAL A 21 -0.45 0.38 -7.32
N ALA A 22 0.67 -0.31 -7.09
CA ALA A 22 0.84 -1.27 -6.02
C ALA A 22 1.60 -0.62 -4.84
N GLY A 23 0.91 -0.42 -3.72
CA GLY A 23 1.47 0.19 -2.51
C GLY A 23 1.80 -0.84 -1.44
N ASN A 24 2.87 -0.67 -0.66
CA ASN A 24 3.00 -1.39 0.62
C ASN A 24 1.92 -0.92 1.62
N HIS A 25 1.63 -1.73 2.64
CA HIS A 25 0.61 -1.41 3.64
C HIS A 25 1.16 -1.50 5.07
N ILE A 26 1.40 -0.35 5.68
CA ILE A 26 1.96 -0.21 7.04
C ILE A 26 1.10 0.68 7.95
N GLY A 27 0.08 1.37 7.43
CA GLY A 27 -0.79 2.24 8.22
C GLY A 27 -2.13 2.56 7.58
N PHE A 28 -3.03 3.16 8.37
CA PHE A 28 -4.40 3.48 7.91
C PHE A 28 -4.45 4.65 6.91
N LEU A 29 -3.34 5.34 6.65
CA LEU A 29 -3.27 6.55 5.82
C LEU A 29 -2.49 6.34 4.50
N ASP A 30 -1.99 5.14 4.21
CA ASP A 30 -1.10 4.87 3.07
C ASP A 30 -1.70 5.30 1.73
N PHE A 31 -2.99 5.01 1.51
CA PHE A 31 -3.72 5.44 0.31
C PHE A 31 -3.77 6.97 0.16
N THR A 32 -3.77 7.72 1.27
CA THR A 32 -3.76 9.19 1.27
C THR A 32 -2.38 9.71 0.90
N PHE A 33 -1.31 9.04 1.35
CA PHE A 33 0.06 9.40 1.01
C PHE A 33 0.37 9.09 -0.46
N ILE A 34 0.04 7.90 -0.96
CA ILE A 34 0.19 7.55 -2.38
C ILE A 34 -0.71 8.45 -3.26
N GLY A 35 -1.94 8.73 -2.82
CA GLY A 35 -2.83 9.69 -3.48
C GLY A 35 -2.29 11.13 -3.50
N TYR A 36 -1.55 11.54 -2.47
CA TYR A 36 -0.84 12.83 -2.44
C TYR A 36 0.30 12.88 -3.45
N ALA A 37 1.12 11.82 -3.54
CA ALA A 37 2.20 11.71 -4.51
C ALA A 37 1.72 11.75 -5.97
N ALA A 38 0.50 11.30 -6.25
CA ALA A 38 -0.10 11.38 -7.60
C ALA A 38 -0.57 12.78 -8.02
N ARG A 39 -0.67 13.75 -7.10
CA ARG A 39 -1.22 15.10 -7.37
C ARG A 39 -0.45 15.89 -8.45
N PRO A 40 0.91 15.93 -8.48
CA PRO A 40 1.66 16.64 -9.52
C PRO A 40 1.40 16.09 -10.94
N ARG A 41 1.08 14.79 -11.04
CA ARG A 41 0.72 14.13 -12.31
C ARG A 41 -0.73 14.39 -12.74
N LYS A 42 -1.50 15.15 -11.94
CA LYS A 42 -2.93 15.44 -12.12
C LYS A 42 -3.82 14.19 -12.16
N ARG A 43 -3.34 13.07 -11.58
CA ARG A 43 -4.07 11.79 -11.53
C ARG A 43 -4.85 11.65 -10.23
N ARG A 44 -5.87 10.78 -10.27
CA ARG A 44 -6.58 10.28 -9.08
C ARG A 44 -6.48 8.75 -9.11
N ILE A 45 -6.11 8.14 -7.99
CA ILE A 45 -5.99 6.69 -7.85
C ILE A 45 -7.25 6.15 -7.16
N ARG A 46 -7.83 5.07 -7.68
CA ARG A 46 -9.03 4.41 -7.15
C ARG A 46 -8.59 3.19 -6.33
N PHE A 47 -8.43 3.37 -5.03
CA PHE A 47 -7.95 2.28 -4.18
C PHE A 47 -9.02 1.21 -3.96
N MET A 48 -8.59 -0.05 -3.99
CA MET A 48 -9.35 -1.18 -3.47
C MET A 48 -9.22 -1.20 -1.95
N ALA A 49 -10.33 -1.07 -1.22
CA ALA A 49 -10.34 -0.98 0.24
C ALA A 49 -11.51 -1.77 0.85
N LYS A 50 -11.33 -2.32 2.07
CA LYS A 50 -12.32 -3.18 2.73
C LYS A 50 -13.67 -2.46 2.89
N ARG A 51 -14.77 -3.15 2.54
CA ARG A 51 -16.14 -2.62 2.56
C ARG A 51 -16.53 -1.98 3.90
N SER A 52 -16.12 -2.53 5.04
CA SER A 52 -16.42 -1.96 6.37
C SER A 52 -15.92 -0.52 6.54
N VAL A 53 -14.86 -0.10 5.84
CA VAL A 53 -14.38 1.30 5.83
C VAL A 53 -15.39 2.25 5.18
N PHE A 54 -16.20 1.74 4.24
CA PHE A 54 -17.25 2.51 3.57
C PHE A 54 -18.51 2.66 4.43
N GLU A 55 -18.72 1.81 5.44
CA GLU A 55 -19.90 1.93 6.31
C GLU A 55 -19.68 2.93 7.47
N LEU A 56 -18.45 3.44 7.64
CA LEU A 56 -18.14 4.54 8.57
C LEU A 56 -18.76 5.87 8.07
N PRO A 57 -19.56 6.61 8.87
CA PRO A 57 -20.36 7.75 8.36
C PRO A 57 -19.57 8.90 7.73
N VAL A 58 -18.36 9.20 8.22
CA VAL A 58 -17.51 10.28 7.68
C VAL A 58 -16.51 9.72 6.68
N VAL A 59 -15.71 8.74 7.10
CA VAL A 59 -14.68 8.11 6.26
C VAL A 59 -15.28 7.48 5.00
N GLY A 60 -16.42 6.78 5.13
CA GLY A 60 -17.08 6.15 4.01
C GLY A 60 -17.72 7.11 3.01
N ARG A 61 -18.15 8.31 3.43
CA ARG A 61 -18.54 9.37 2.49
C ARG A 61 -17.32 9.86 1.69
N LEU A 62 -16.18 10.05 2.35
CA LEU A 62 -14.92 10.41 1.69
C LEU A 62 -14.43 9.32 0.72
N MET A 63 -14.45 8.03 1.11
CA MET A 63 -14.09 6.90 0.23
C MET A 63 -14.94 6.87 -1.05
N ARG A 64 -16.26 7.05 -0.91
CA ARG A 64 -17.19 7.11 -2.06
C ARG A 64 -16.92 8.32 -2.96
N ALA A 65 -16.69 9.51 -2.38
CA ALA A 65 -16.35 10.72 -3.13
C ALA A 65 -15.00 10.63 -3.88
N MET A 66 -14.06 9.82 -3.38
CA MET A 66 -12.80 9.51 -4.09
C MET A 66 -12.94 8.37 -5.11
N HIS A 67 -14.16 7.83 -5.29
CA HIS A 67 -14.49 6.69 -6.15
C HIS A 67 -13.60 5.46 -5.88
N HIS A 68 -13.31 5.19 -4.61
CA HIS A 68 -12.60 3.98 -4.20
C HIS A 68 -13.51 2.75 -4.32
N ILE A 69 -12.90 1.58 -4.48
CA ILE A 69 -13.58 0.31 -4.80
C ILE A 69 -13.80 -0.46 -3.48
N PRO A 70 -15.05 -0.66 -3.03
CA PRO A 70 -15.33 -1.45 -1.84
C PRO A 70 -15.10 -2.94 -2.11
N VAL A 71 -14.19 -3.55 -1.34
CA VAL A 71 -13.87 -4.98 -1.39
C VAL A 71 -14.60 -5.70 -0.26
N ASP A 72 -15.46 -6.64 -0.64
CA ASP A 72 -16.14 -7.56 0.26
C ASP A 72 -15.53 -8.96 0.05
N ARG A 73 -15.12 -9.64 1.13
CA ARG A 73 -14.41 -10.93 1.04
C ARG A 73 -15.28 -11.99 0.33
N LYS A 74 -16.60 -11.98 0.53
CA LYS A 74 -17.53 -12.90 -0.12
C LYS A 74 -17.74 -12.60 -1.61
N SER A 75 -17.34 -11.41 -2.08
CA SER A 75 -17.48 -11.01 -3.49
C SER A 75 -16.23 -10.34 -4.05
N GLY A 76 -15.02 -10.83 -3.71
CA GLY A 76 -13.76 -10.25 -4.20
C GLY A 76 -13.71 -10.13 -5.73
N ALA A 77 -14.27 -11.11 -6.45
CA ALA A 77 -14.40 -11.09 -7.90
C ALA A 77 -15.24 -9.91 -8.45
N ARG A 78 -16.23 -9.39 -7.69
CA ARG A 78 -17.01 -8.20 -8.07
C ARG A 78 -16.15 -6.93 -8.01
N ALA A 79 -15.37 -6.77 -6.94
CA ALA A 79 -14.44 -5.65 -6.81
C ALA A 79 -13.32 -5.72 -7.87
N TYR A 80 -12.81 -6.93 -8.17
CA TYR A 80 -11.84 -7.15 -9.24
C TYR A 80 -12.41 -6.78 -10.63
N ARG A 81 -13.64 -7.20 -10.97
CA ARG A 81 -14.33 -6.76 -12.21
C ARG A 81 -14.66 -5.26 -12.23
N GLN A 82 -14.73 -4.59 -11.09
CA GLN A 82 -14.85 -3.13 -11.03
C GLN A 82 -13.51 -2.45 -11.28
N ALA A 83 -12.42 -2.99 -10.73
CA ALA A 83 -11.06 -2.53 -11.02
C ALA A 83 -10.71 -2.67 -12.52
N LEU A 84 -11.01 -3.82 -13.14
CA LEU A 84 -10.82 -4.01 -14.59
C LEU A 84 -11.55 -2.93 -15.42
N ARG A 85 -12.83 -2.66 -15.12
CA ARG A 85 -13.59 -1.61 -15.82
C ARG A 85 -13.00 -0.21 -15.63
N LEU A 86 -12.49 0.11 -14.44
CA LEU A 86 -11.81 1.39 -14.21
C LEU A 86 -10.48 1.50 -14.98
N LEU A 87 -9.80 0.38 -15.23
CA LEU A 87 -8.65 0.35 -16.15
C LEU A 87 -9.11 0.53 -17.60
N ASP A 88 -10.22 -0.09 -18.01
CA ASP A 88 -10.83 0.12 -19.33
C ASP A 88 -11.21 1.61 -19.53
N ASP A 89 -11.69 2.29 -18.48
CA ASP A 89 -11.97 3.74 -18.42
C ASP A 89 -10.71 4.64 -18.28
N GLY A 90 -9.51 4.08 -18.46
CA GLY A 90 -8.24 4.83 -18.40
C GLY A 90 -7.88 5.42 -17.03
N GLN A 91 -8.46 4.91 -15.92
CA GLN A 91 -8.15 5.33 -14.56
C GLN A 91 -6.88 4.65 -14.01
N LEU A 92 -6.34 5.17 -12.91
CA LEU A 92 -5.39 4.42 -12.08
C LEU A 92 -6.12 3.66 -10.98
N VAL A 93 -5.85 2.37 -10.83
CA VAL A 93 -6.37 1.54 -9.73
C VAL A 93 -5.26 1.32 -8.71
N GLY A 94 -5.56 1.58 -7.43
CA GLY A 94 -4.62 1.37 -6.32
C GLY A 94 -4.88 0.05 -5.61
N VAL A 95 -3.84 -0.73 -5.37
CA VAL A 95 -3.92 -2.04 -4.69
C VAL A 95 -2.82 -2.15 -3.65
N PHE A 96 -3.16 -2.70 -2.48
CA PHE A 96 -2.19 -3.13 -1.47
C PHE A 96 -2.05 -4.65 -1.60
N PRO A 97 -0.97 -5.19 -2.21
CA PRO A 97 -0.89 -6.61 -2.53
C PRO A 97 -0.74 -7.49 -1.27
N GLU A 98 -0.28 -6.91 -0.15
CA GLU A 98 -0.18 -7.54 1.17
C GLU A 98 -1.54 -7.81 1.84
N ALA A 99 -2.63 -7.21 1.31
CA ALA A 99 -4.02 -7.29 1.75
C ALA A 99 -4.37 -6.82 3.19
N THR A 100 -3.41 -6.77 4.11
CA THR A 100 -3.54 -6.14 5.44
C THR A 100 -2.34 -5.26 5.75
N ILE A 101 -2.46 -4.41 6.76
CA ILE A 101 -1.30 -3.74 7.37
C ILE A 101 -0.31 -4.80 7.88
N SER A 102 0.97 -4.62 7.56
CA SER A 102 2.11 -5.40 8.09
C SER A 102 2.50 -4.89 9.47
N ARG A 103 2.85 -5.80 10.39
CA ARG A 103 3.33 -5.49 11.76
C ARG A 103 4.85 -5.45 11.91
N SER A 104 5.59 -6.11 11.03
CA SER A 104 7.06 -6.02 10.98
C SER A 104 7.53 -4.75 10.25
N TRP A 105 6.60 -4.05 9.59
CA TRP A 105 6.82 -2.93 8.66
C TRP A 105 7.60 -3.31 7.39
N LEU A 106 8.04 -4.57 7.27
CA LEU A 106 8.59 -5.18 6.06
C LEU A 106 7.46 -5.75 5.19
N LEU A 107 7.78 -6.05 3.92
CA LEU A 107 6.81 -6.59 2.96
C LEU A 107 6.37 -8.00 3.34
N LYS A 108 5.07 -8.25 3.19
CA LYS A 108 4.44 -9.56 3.32
C LYS A 108 4.32 -10.26 1.95
N PRO A 109 4.09 -11.59 1.92
CA PRO A 109 3.74 -12.31 0.71
C PRO A 109 2.55 -11.67 -0.04
N PHE A 110 2.72 -11.43 -1.34
CA PHE A 110 1.74 -10.71 -2.16
C PHE A 110 0.59 -11.61 -2.63
N LYS A 111 -0.63 -11.06 -2.60
CA LYS A 111 -1.79 -11.61 -3.29
C LYS A 111 -1.75 -11.21 -4.77
N ARG A 112 -2.10 -12.17 -5.63
CA ARG A 112 -2.09 -12.10 -7.10
C ARG A 112 -2.90 -10.94 -7.73
N GLY A 113 -3.69 -10.19 -6.95
CA GLY A 113 -4.64 -9.20 -7.46
C GLY A 113 -4.02 -8.03 -8.22
N ALA A 114 -2.90 -7.47 -7.75
CA ALA A 114 -2.25 -6.33 -8.40
C ALA A 114 -1.63 -6.71 -9.76
N ALA A 115 -0.79 -7.75 -9.77
CA ALA A 115 -0.21 -8.30 -11.00
C ALA A 115 -1.28 -8.84 -11.96
N GLY A 116 -2.32 -9.49 -11.43
CA GLY A 116 -3.44 -10.00 -12.21
C GLY A 116 -4.15 -8.90 -13.01
N LEU A 117 -4.46 -7.75 -12.37
CA LEU A 117 -5.06 -6.60 -13.05
C LEU A 117 -4.17 -6.08 -14.18
N ALA A 118 -2.85 -6.04 -13.96
CA ALA A 118 -1.89 -5.59 -14.96
C ALA A 118 -1.83 -6.53 -16.17
N VAL A 119 -1.67 -7.84 -15.96
CA VAL A 119 -1.66 -8.86 -17.01
C VAL A 119 -2.99 -8.88 -17.79
N ASN A 120 -4.13 -8.83 -17.10
CA ASN A 120 -5.47 -8.88 -17.72
C ASN A 120 -5.82 -7.68 -18.60
N ARG A 121 -5.02 -6.60 -18.56
CA ARG A 121 -5.24 -5.37 -19.34
C ARG A 121 -4.00 -4.86 -20.07
N GLN A 122 -2.85 -5.54 -19.93
CA GLN A 122 -1.56 -5.13 -20.50
C GLN A 122 -1.18 -3.67 -20.13
N VAL A 123 -1.50 -3.28 -18.89
CA VAL A 123 -1.28 -1.94 -18.33
C VAL A 123 -0.03 -1.90 -17.44
N PRO A 124 0.63 -0.74 -17.30
CA PRO A 124 1.76 -0.61 -16.37
C PRO A 124 1.33 -0.85 -14.92
N LEU A 125 2.18 -1.58 -14.21
CA LEU A 125 2.14 -1.88 -12.79
C LEU A 125 3.24 -1.08 -12.09
N VAL A 126 2.86 -0.03 -11.37
CA VAL A 126 3.79 0.92 -10.73
C VAL A 126 3.99 0.51 -9.27
N PRO A 127 5.20 0.06 -8.87
CA PRO A 127 5.53 -0.17 -7.46
C PRO A 127 5.64 1.16 -6.71
N VAL A 128 5.05 1.24 -5.53
CA VAL A 128 5.14 2.40 -4.64
C VAL A 128 5.35 1.91 -3.20
N VAL A 129 6.23 2.57 -2.47
CA VAL A 129 6.38 2.36 -1.03
C VAL A 129 6.17 3.67 -0.28
N VAL A 130 5.62 3.54 0.91
CA VAL A 130 5.44 4.58 1.92
C VAL A 130 6.22 4.15 3.15
N TRP A 131 6.98 5.08 3.73
CA TRP A 131 7.70 4.87 4.99
C TRP A 131 7.47 6.01 5.98
N GLY A 132 7.40 5.68 7.26
CA GLY A 132 7.12 6.62 8.35
C GLY A 132 5.64 7.00 8.54
N GLY A 133 4.74 6.57 7.64
CA GLY A 133 3.30 6.81 7.74
C GLY A 133 2.63 6.07 8.92
N HIS A 134 3.13 4.89 9.25
CA HIS A 134 2.68 4.06 10.38
C HIS A 134 2.85 4.75 11.73
N ARG A 135 3.89 5.59 11.87
CA ARG A 135 4.16 6.44 13.06
C ARG A 135 3.06 7.46 13.34
N ILE A 136 2.19 7.75 12.37
CA ILE A 136 1.05 8.66 12.50
C ILE A 136 -0.20 7.89 12.92
N TYR A 137 -0.55 6.81 12.22
CA TYR A 137 -1.68 5.97 12.57
C TYR A 137 -1.59 4.57 11.94
N THR A 138 -1.47 3.54 12.78
CA THR A 138 -1.44 2.13 12.38
C THR A 138 -2.19 1.25 13.39
N VAL A 139 -2.07 -0.07 13.26
CA VAL A 139 -2.67 -1.10 14.11
C VAL A 139 -2.19 -1.03 15.57
N ASP A 140 -2.75 -1.89 16.42
CA ASP A 140 -2.32 -2.11 17.81
C ASP A 140 -2.33 -0.84 18.69
N GLY A 141 -3.23 0.08 18.38
CA GLY A 141 -3.46 1.32 19.13
C GLY A 141 -2.49 2.46 18.79
N HIS A 142 -1.50 2.25 17.93
CA HIS A 142 -0.49 3.25 17.61
C HIS A 142 -1.07 4.43 16.81
N ARG A 143 -1.23 5.57 17.48
CA ARG A 143 -1.66 6.84 16.87
C ARG A 143 -0.91 8.02 17.47
N SER A 144 -0.43 8.92 16.62
CA SER A 144 0.29 10.13 17.02
C SER A 144 -0.33 11.39 16.41
N LEU A 145 -0.38 12.47 17.21
CA LEU A 145 -0.71 13.83 16.76
C LEU A 145 0.55 14.68 16.50
N ARG A 146 1.74 14.06 16.56
CA ARG A 146 3.03 14.76 16.38
C ARG A 146 3.12 15.40 15.00
N ARG A 147 3.25 16.74 14.98
CA ARG A 147 3.48 17.52 13.75
C ARG A 147 4.89 17.28 13.23
N ARG A 148 5.11 17.54 11.94
CA ARG A 148 6.41 17.46 11.24
C ARG A 148 7.03 16.05 11.21
N MET A 149 6.23 15.00 11.43
CA MET A 149 6.65 13.62 11.14
C MET A 149 7.12 13.53 9.67
N PRO A 150 8.30 12.95 9.40
CA PRO A 150 8.72 12.66 8.03
C PRO A 150 7.90 11.50 7.46
N VAL A 151 7.43 11.65 6.23
CA VAL A 151 6.80 10.57 5.45
C VAL A 151 7.51 10.51 4.10
N THR A 152 8.20 9.41 3.85
CA THR A 152 8.89 9.15 2.58
C THR A 152 7.94 8.36 1.69
N ILE A 153 7.84 8.75 0.42
CA ILE A 153 7.03 8.07 -0.60
C ILE A 153 7.91 7.90 -1.83
N MET A 154 8.16 6.66 -2.23
CA MET A 154 8.98 6.35 -3.39
C MET A 154 8.18 5.58 -4.43
N VAL A 155 8.21 6.07 -5.66
CA VAL A 155 7.50 5.49 -6.81
C VAL A 155 8.56 4.91 -7.76
N GLY A 156 8.62 3.58 -7.87
CA GLY A 156 9.58 2.92 -8.76
C GLY A 156 9.13 2.87 -10.22
N SER A 157 10.05 2.43 -11.07
CA SER A 157 9.83 2.29 -12.51
C SER A 157 8.64 1.39 -12.83
N PRO A 158 7.80 1.73 -13.82
CA PRO A 158 6.62 0.94 -14.16
C PRO A 158 7.01 -0.42 -14.74
N LEU A 159 6.56 -1.50 -14.11
CA LEU A 159 6.65 -2.84 -14.66
C LEU A 159 5.54 -3.01 -15.71
N ARG A 160 5.90 -3.39 -16.94
CA ARG A 160 4.92 -3.84 -17.93
C ARG A 160 4.92 -5.37 -17.96
N PRO A 161 3.73 -6.01 -18.06
CA PRO A 161 3.65 -7.42 -18.40
C PRO A 161 4.43 -7.68 -19.69
N ALA A 162 5.27 -8.71 -19.71
CA ALA A 162 5.87 -9.23 -20.93
C ALA A 162 4.89 -10.17 -21.65
N GLU A 163 5.14 -10.44 -22.93
CA GLU A 163 4.36 -11.40 -23.71
C GLU A 163 4.49 -12.80 -23.07
N GLY A 164 3.36 -13.46 -22.83
CA GLY A 164 3.32 -14.77 -22.15
C GLY A 164 3.58 -14.76 -20.64
N GLU A 165 3.94 -13.61 -20.04
CA GLU A 165 4.27 -13.54 -18.61
C GLU A 165 3.07 -13.88 -17.72
N SER A 166 3.28 -14.81 -16.79
CA SER A 166 2.25 -15.20 -15.83
C SER A 166 2.03 -14.14 -14.75
N VAL A 167 0.87 -14.22 -14.10
CA VAL A 167 0.52 -13.35 -12.96
C VAL A 167 1.53 -13.49 -11.80
N ASP A 168 2.12 -14.67 -11.62
CA ASP A 168 3.00 -14.95 -10.49
C ASP A 168 4.43 -14.45 -10.75
N GLU A 169 4.93 -14.56 -11.98
CA GLU A 169 6.20 -13.96 -12.41
C GLU A 169 6.17 -12.43 -12.28
N LEU A 170 5.11 -11.78 -12.77
CA LEU A 170 4.94 -10.34 -12.61
C LEU A 170 4.76 -9.95 -11.13
N SER A 171 4.10 -10.78 -10.32
CA SER A 171 3.97 -10.55 -8.88
C SER A 171 5.31 -10.68 -8.14
N LEU A 172 6.20 -11.58 -8.58
CA LEU A 172 7.54 -11.72 -8.04
C LEU A 172 8.41 -10.52 -8.41
N ARG A 173 8.39 -10.08 -9.67
CA ARG A 173 9.07 -8.85 -10.11
C ARG A 173 8.57 -7.62 -9.35
N LEU A 174 7.27 -7.54 -9.09
CA LEU A 174 6.69 -6.49 -8.25
C LEU A 174 7.24 -6.53 -6.82
N HIS A 175 7.31 -7.72 -6.21
CA HIS A 175 7.86 -7.87 -4.86
C HIS A 175 9.32 -7.42 -4.78
N VAL A 176 10.18 -7.89 -5.70
CA VAL A 176 11.60 -7.49 -5.76
C VAL A 176 11.74 -5.97 -5.95
N ALA A 177 10.95 -5.37 -6.85
CA ALA A 177 10.98 -3.92 -7.07
C ALA A 177 10.51 -3.13 -5.84
N MET A 178 9.46 -3.58 -5.14
CA MET A 178 8.98 -2.92 -3.92
C MET A 178 9.94 -3.10 -2.75
N ASP A 179 10.63 -4.25 -2.64
CA ASP A 179 11.57 -4.54 -1.56
C ASP A 179 12.79 -3.62 -1.63
N ALA A 180 13.37 -3.47 -2.82
CA ALA A 180 14.48 -2.54 -3.07
C ALA A 180 14.10 -1.06 -2.74
N LEU A 181 12.89 -0.63 -3.14
CA LEU A 181 12.39 0.71 -2.78
C LEU A 181 12.18 0.85 -1.27
N LEU A 182 11.67 -0.19 -0.58
CA LEU A 182 11.42 -0.15 0.85
C LEU A 182 12.73 -0.06 1.63
N ALA A 183 13.75 -0.82 1.22
CA ALA A 183 15.09 -0.73 1.80
C ALA A 183 15.65 0.70 1.69
N GLU A 184 15.67 1.32 0.50
CA GLU A 184 16.12 2.72 0.35
C GLU A 184 15.25 3.70 1.16
N ALA A 185 13.94 3.50 1.22
CA ALA A 185 13.03 4.35 1.99
C ALA A 185 13.29 4.30 3.51
N ILE A 186 13.73 3.14 4.01
CA ILE A 186 14.14 2.94 5.41
C ILE A 186 15.55 3.52 5.64
N ASP A 187 16.53 3.14 4.82
CA ASP A 187 17.94 3.50 5.00
C ASP A 187 18.21 4.99 4.79
N THR A 188 17.41 5.67 3.96
CA THR A 188 17.47 7.13 3.78
C THR A 188 16.50 7.91 4.69
N TYR A 189 15.85 7.25 5.66
CA TYR A 189 14.85 7.90 6.50
C TYR A 189 15.49 8.89 7.50
N PRO A 190 15.09 10.17 7.52
CA PRO A 190 15.82 11.24 8.22
C PRO A 190 15.47 11.36 9.72
N ALA A 191 15.16 10.25 10.39
CA ALA A 191 14.84 10.22 11.81
C ALA A 191 15.19 8.87 12.43
N MET A 192 15.78 8.90 13.63
CA MET A 192 16.08 7.73 14.46
C MET A 192 15.10 7.60 15.63
N PRO A 193 14.97 6.41 16.26
CA PRO A 193 14.31 6.24 17.55
C PRO A 193 14.92 7.17 18.61
N ARG A 194 14.08 7.78 19.45
CA ARG A 194 14.54 8.70 20.51
C ARG A 194 15.16 7.98 21.71
N ASN A 195 14.69 6.77 21.97
CA ASN A 195 15.09 5.89 23.06
C ASN A 195 14.63 4.45 22.70
N ASP A 196 14.94 3.50 23.58
CA ASP A 196 14.62 2.08 23.42
C ASP A 196 13.13 1.77 23.25
N GLU A 197 12.26 2.55 23.91
CA GLU A 197 10.79 2.44 23.81
C GLU A 197 10.26 2.95 22.46
N ASP A 198 10.93 3.94 21.86
CA ASP A 198 10.57 4.53 20.56
C ASP A 198 11.09 3.70 19.38
N ARG A 199 11.68 2.52 19.60
CA ARG A 199 12.18 1.61 18.54
C ARG A 199 11.09 0.83 17.79
N TRP A 200 9.85 0.83 18.28
CA TRP A 200 8.75 -0.01 17.76
C TRP A 200 8.43 0.20 16.27
N TRP A 201 8.70 1.39 15.73
CA TRP A 201 8.41 1.73 14.33
C TRP A 201 9.55 1.39 13.37
N LEU A 202 10.69 0.92 13.87
CA LEU A 202 11.82 0.49 13.06
C LEU A 202 11.80 -1.05 12.94
N PRO A 203 12.15 -1.65 11.79
CA PRO A 203 12.19 -3.11 11.63
C PRO A 203 13.26 -3.76 12.52
N TYR A 204 13.05 -5.03 12.88
CA TYR A 204 13.97 -5.82 13.72
C TYR A 204 15.39 -5.91 13.13
N ASP A 205 15.51 -6.10 11.82
CA ASP A 205 16.76 -6.21 11.06
C ASP A 205 17.53 -4.88 10.93
N ARG A 206 16.87 -3.76 11.28
CA ARG A 206 17.48 -2.42 11.39
C ARG A 206 17.71 -1.99 12.85
N GLY A 207 17.67 -2.91 13.80
CA GLY A 207 17.84 -2.61 15.23
C GLY A 207 16.63 -1.94 15.88
N GLY A 208 15.45 -2.11 15.28
CA GLY A 208 14.17 -1.72 15.87
C GLY A 208 13.59 -2.79 16.80
N SER A 209 12.37 -2.53 17.29
CA SER A 209 11.61 -3.48 18.13
C SER A 209 10.25 -3.86 17.55
N ALA A 210 10.03 -3.62 16.25
CA ALA A 210 8.97 -4.30 15.52
C ALA A 210 9.17 -5.83 15.55
N PRO A 211 8.10 -6.64 15.57
CA PRO A 211 8.23 -8.09 15.45
C PRO A 211 8.92 -8.48 14.13
N ASP A 212 9.66 -9.59 14.16
CA ASP A 212 10.17 -10.23 12.95
C ASP A 212 9.01 -10.70 12.03
N PRO A 213 9.26 -10.99 10.74
CA PRO A 213 8.22 -11.41 9.80
C PRO A 213 7.41 -12.65 10.21
N GLU A 214 7.99 -13.62 10.92
CA GLU A 214 7.29 -14.84 11.32
C GLU A 214 6.33 -14.55 12.48
N THR A 215 6.82 -13.87 13.53
CA THR A 215 6.02 -13.38 14.65
C THR A 215 4.92 -12.42 14.18
N ALA A 216 5.26 -11.47 13.29
CA ALA A 216 4.30 -10.55 12.68
C ALA A 216 3.19 -11.30 11.92
N ALA A 217 3.53 -12.36 11.19
CA ALA A 217 2.54 -13.15 10.47
C ALA A 217 1.61 -13.94 11.40
N VAL A 218 2.06 -14.36 12.60
CA VAL A 218 1.19 -14.92 13.65
C VAL A 218 0.21 -13.86 14.15
N LEU A 219 0.73 -12.70 14.60
CA LEU A 219 -0.07 -11.59 15.13
C LEU A 219 -1.10 -11.07 14.12
N ASP A 220 -0.75 -11.05 12.83
CA ASP A 220 -1.66 -10.70 11.74
C ASP A 220 -2.82 -11.69 11.61
N ARG A 221 -2.54 -13.01 11.64
CA ARG A 221 -3.59 -14.04 11.61
C ARG A 221 -4.52 -13.93 12.82
N GLU A 222 -3.98 -13.73 14.02
CA GLU A 222 -4.76 -13.55 15.24
C GLU A 222 -5.59 -12.27 15.24
N ALA A 223 -5.05 -11.16 14.72
CA ALA A 223 -5.81 -9.91 14.59
C ALA A 223 -6.97 -10.05 13.60
N VAL A 224 -6.76 -10.75 12.49
CA VAL A 224 -7.83 -11.05 11.50
C VAL A 224 -8.87 -12.00 12.10
N ALA A 225 -8.45 -13.06 12.81
CA ALA A 225 -9.36 -13.99 13.47
C ALA A 225 -10.24 -13.31 14.54
N ARG A 226 -9.66 -12.41 15.36
CA ARG A 226 -10.40 -11.62 16.38
C ARG A 226 -11.47 -10.69 15.78
N ILE A 227 -11.29 -10.26 14.52
CA ILE A 227 -12.27 -9.43 13.80
C ILE A 227 -13.30 -10.31 13.04
N GLY A 228 -13.09 -11.64 13.00
CA GLY A 228 -13.96 -12.62 12.35
C GLY A 228 -13.66 -12.85 10.86
N ASP A 229 -12.42 -12.60 10.40
CA ASP A 229 -12.12 -12.36 8.97
C ASP A 229 -11.23 -13.40 8.24
N THR A 230 -10.86 -14.57 8.79
CA THR A 230 -10.02 -15.57 8.06
C THR A 230 -8.51 -15.45 8.33
N PHE A 231 -7.61 -15.57 7.34
CA PHE A 231 -7.82 -15.73 5.89
C PHE A 231 -7.60 -17.17 5.39
N ASP A 232 -8.63 -17.70 4.72
CA ASP A 232 -8.59 -18.76 3.71
C ASP A 232 -8.70 -18.11 2.32
#